data_AF-A0A1I6VHH3-F1
#
_entry.id   AF-A0A1I6VHH3-F1
#
_cell.length_a   1.000
_cell.length_b   1.000
_cell.length_c   1.000
_cell.angle_alpha   90.00
_cell.angle_beta   90.00
_cell.angle_gamma   90.00
#
_symmetry.space_group_name_H-M   'P 1'
#
loop_
_entity.id
_entity.type
_entity.pdbx_description
1 polymer ?
#
loop_
_entity_poly.entity_id
_entity_poly.type
_entity_poly.pdbx_seq_one_letter_code
_entity_poly.pdbx_strand_id
1 'polypeptide(L)'
;MTEPMEPTEPVPEYQGGEQLTAWLTSLVRNREYGKLADLRRLRPTDTHIRAGWYAPAEKQREIYEKVAFLFGVYHQGRSVPSYGTGSLGAAARRIGDGTGRGPDNPGAQRLLARLVASRRIPWRHLQHAVTRLRSCEQPPPSWVLLTEDLTRWHDRRARIAYGWSVDFHEPHVRSRNRPSRPQTRKDMST
;
A
#
# COMPACT_ATOMS: atom_id res chain seq x y z
N MET A 1 20.07 27.00 41.63
CA MET A 1 20.41 26.72 40.21
C MET A 1 19.58 25.53 39.80
N THR A 2 18.49 25.78 39.09
CA THR A 2 17.53 24.76 38.67
C THR A 2 17.81 24.50 37.20
N GLU A 3 18.31 23.31 36.87
CA GLU A 3 18.52 22.92 35.47
C GLU A 3 17.16 22.89 34.75
N PRO A 4 17.04 23.52 33.55
CA PRO A 4 15.83 23.40 32.77
C PRO A 4 15.82 22.02 32.09
N MET A 5 14.78 21.26 32.39
CA MET A 5 14.39 20.03 31.72
C MET A 5 14.21 20.30 30.21
N GLU A 6 15.03 19.67 29.37
CA GLU A 6 14.89 19.77 27.91
C GLU A 6 13.49 19.32 27.48
N PRO A 7 12.84 20.05 26.56
CA PRO A 7 11.58 19.61 25.98
C PRO A 7 11.86 18.36 25.16
N THR A 8 11.32 17.21 25.60
CA THR A 8 11.32 15.98 24.81
C THR A 8 10.56 16.25 23.52
N GLU A 9 11.27 16.35 22.39
CA GLU A 9 10.64 16.50 21.09
C GLU A 9 9.61 15.37 20.89
N PRO A 10 8.39 15.66 20.44
CA PRO A 10 7.41 14.61 20.16
C PRO A 10 7.95 13.74 19.03
N VAL A 11 8.26 12.47 19.34
CA VAL A 11 8.64 11.46 18.35
C VAL A 11 7.58 11.47 17.25
N PRO A 12 7.93 11.64 15.97
CA PRO A 12 6.94 11.76 14.91
C PRO A 12 6.07 10.50 14.86
N GLU A 13 4.77 10.66 15.13
CA GLU A 13 3.76 9.58 15.11
C GLU A 13 3.68 8.84 13.76
N TYR A 14 4.34 9.36 12.72
CA TYR A 14 4.35 8.87 11.35
C TYR A 14 5.36 7.73 11.08
N GLN A 15 6.24 7.39 12.02
CA GLN A 15 7.31 6.41 11.74
C GLN A 15 6.83 4.95 11.74
N GLY A 16 5.71 4.63 12.38
CA GLY A 16 5.28 3.23 12.56
C GLY A 16 5.06 2.48 11.24
N GLY A 17 4.36 3.09 10.28
CA GLY A 17 4.07 2.48 8.99
C GLY A 17 5.33 2.23 8.14
N GLU A 18 6.30 3.14 8.22
CA GLU A 18 7.60 3.01 7.56
C GLU A 18 8.42 1.87 8.17
N GLN A 19 8.51 1.82 9.51
CA GLN A 19 9.21 0.77 10.24
C GLN A 19 8.60 -0.61 9.98
N LEU A 20 7.26 -0.71 10.00
CA LEU A 20 6.53 -1.92 9.62
C LEU A 20 6.91 -2.36 8.20
N THR A 21 6.84 -1.45 7.24
CA THR A 21 7.13 -1.76 5.83
C THR A 21 8.59 -2.17 5.63
N ALA A 22 9.53 -1.48 6.27
CA ALA A 22 10.95 -1.82 6.23
C ALA A 22 11.19 -3.24 6.77
N TRP A 23 10.58 -3.59 7.91
CA TRP A 23 10.65 -4.93 8.46
C TRP A 23 10.00 -5.99 7.56
N LEU A 24 8.80 -5.75 7.04
CA LEU A 24 8.12 -6.69 6.14
C LEU A 24 8.92 -6.95 4.85
N THR A 25 9.50 -5.89 4.26
CA THR A 25 10.36 -6.04 3.09
C THR A 25 11.66 -6.78 3.39
N SER A 26 12.22 -6.65 4.59
CA SER A 26 13.40 -7.42 5.00
C SER A 26 13.10 -8.92 5.09
N LEU A 27 11.88 -9.33 5.51
CA LEU A 27 11.47 -10.74 5.50
C LEU A 27 11.53 -11.35 4.09
N VAL A 28 11.12 -10.60 3.07
CA VAL A 28 11.18 -11.06 1.66
C VAL A 28 12.63 -11.12 1.19
N ARG A 29 13.42 -10.08 1.45
CA ARG A 29 14.85 -10.01 1.05
C ARG A 29 15.66 -11.15 1.67
N ASN A 30 15.43 -11.42 2.95
CA ASN A 30 16.11 -12.46 3.71
C ASN A 30 15.54 -13.86 3.48
N ARG A 31 14.51 -13.98 2.62
CA ARG A 31 13.84 -15.25 2.28
C ARG A 31 13.27 -15.96 3.52
N GLU A 32 12.74 -15.20 4.47
CA GLU A 32 12.10 -15.73 5.68
C GLU A 32 10.69 -16.27 5.37
N TYR A 33 10.61 -17.26 4.48
CA TYR A 33 9.36 -17.78 3.94
C TYR A 33 8.43 -18.37 5.01
N GLY A 34 8.98 -18.90 6.11
CA GLY A 34 8.21 -19.35 7.27
C GLY A 34 7.40 -18.20 7.88
N LYS A 35 8.04 -17.06 8.14
CA LYS A 35 7.36 -15.88 8.70
C LYS A 35 6.36 -15.27 7.71
N LEU A 36 6.69 -15.24 6.42
CA LEU A 36 5.76 -14.81 5.36
C LEU A 36 4.56 -15.77 5.22
N ALA A 37 4.74 -17.07 5.46
CA ALA A 37 3.65 -18.03 5.52
C ALA A 37 2.79 -17.84 6.76
N ASP A 38 3.41 -17.54 7.90
CA ASP A 38 2.71 -17.26 9.14
C ASP A 38 1.83 -16.02 9.05
N LEU A 39 2.30 -14.94 8.41
CA LEU A 39 1.50 -13.74 8.16
C LEU A 39 0.24 -13.99 7.33
N ARG A 40 0.15 -15.09 6.57
CA ARG A 40 -1.04 -15.41 5.77
C ARG A 40 -2.09 -16.21 6.53
N ARG A 41 -1.81 -16.62 7.77
CA ARG A 41 -2.75 -17.40 8.58
C ARG A 41 -3.84 -16.49 9.13
N LEU A 42 -5.06 -17.01 9.20
CA LEU A 42 -6.20 -16.27 9.74
C LEU A 42 -6.13 -16.06 11.26
N ARG A 43 -5.46 -16.99 11.96
CA ARG A 43 -5.21 -16.88 13.40
C ARG A 43 -3.92 -16.09 13.65
N PRO A 44 -3.90 -15.16 14.61
CA PRO A 44 -2.68 -14.47 15.01
C PRO A 44 -1.57 -15.45 15.37
N THR A 45 -0.35 -15.11 14.96
CA THR A 45 0.89 -15.81 15.28
C THR A 45 1.86 -14.80 15.87
N ASP A 46 3.00 -15.25 16.41
CA ASP A 46 4.04 -14.36 16.93
C ASP A 46 4.51 -13.34 15.87
N THR A 47 4.49 -13.72 14.59
CA THR A 47 4.82 -12.81 13.49
C THR A 47 3.78 -11.70 13.33
N HIS A 48 2.49 -12.00 13.54
CA HIS A 48 1.46 -10.96 13.57
C HIS A 48 1.66 -10.05 14.77
N ILE A 49 1.81 -10.62 15.97
CA ILE A 49 2.00 -9.86 17.21
C ILE A 49 3.19 -8.90 17.08
N ARG A 50 4.31 -9.36 16.49
CA ARG A 50 5.45 -8.51 16.17
C ARG A 50 5.12 -7.36 15.22
N ALA A 51 4.29 -7.59 14.21
CA ALA A 51 3.82 -6.53 13.32
C ALA A 51 3.03 -5.46 14.09
N GLY A 52 2.17 -5.90 15.02
CA GLY A 52 1.39 -5.02 15.89
C GLY A 52 2.24 -4.07 16.74
N TRP A 53 3.43 -4.50 17.17
CA TRP A 53 4.34 -3.67 17.99
C TRP A 53 4.92 -2.44 17.27
N TYR A 54 4.82 -2.36 15.95
CA TYR A 54 5.18 -1.13 15.21
C TYR A 54 4.10 -0.05 15.30
N ALA A 55 2.91 -0.36 15.84
CA ALA A 55 1.85 0.61 16.03
C ALA A 55 2.21 1.63 17.13
N PRO A 56 2.15 2.95 16.87
CA PRO A 56 2.42 3.98 17.87
C PRO A 56 1.46 3.93 19.07
N ALA A 57 0.23 3.46 18.85
CA ALA A 57 -0.80 3.34 19.87
C ALA A 57 -1.37 1.93 19.93
N GLU A 58 -1.68 1.44 21.13
CA GLU A 58 -2.22 0.09 21.35
C GLU A 58 -3.52 -0.16 20.55
N LYS A 59 -4.40 0.84 20.47
CA LYS A 59 -5.64 0.77 19.69
C LYS A 59 -5.43 0.56 18.18
N GLN A 60 -4.22 0.78 17.67
CA GLN A 60 -3.87 0.63 16.26
C GLN A 60 -3.18 -0.72 15.96
N ARG A 61 -2.84 -1.54 16.97
CA ARG A 61 -2.13 -2.82 16.78
C ARG A 61 -2.80 -3.73 15.75
N GLU A 62 -4.11 -3.89 15.85
CA GLU A 62 -4.88 -4.74 14.92
C GLU A 62 -4.70 -4.27 13.46
N ILE A 63 -4.61 -2.96 13.21
CA ILE A 63 -4.45 -2.43 11.85
C ILE A 63 -3.10 -2.86 11.27
N TYR A 64 -2.03 -2.73 12.06
CA TYR A 64 -0.68 -3.11 11.65
C TYR A 64 -0.58 -4.62 11.39
N GLU A 65 -1.20 -5.44 12.26
CA GLU A 65 -1.31 -6.89 12.08
C GLU A 65 -2.02 -7.25 10.78
N LYS A 66 -3.16 -6.60 10.50
CA LYS A 66 -3.95 -6.86 9.29
C LYS A 66 -3.26 -6.36 8.02
N VAL A 67 -2.51 -5.26 8.08
CA VAL A 67 -1.67 -4.82 6.95
C VAL A 67 -0.55 -5.83 6.69
N ALA A 68 0.10 -6.35 7.73
CA ALA A 68 1.12 -7.40 7.57
C ALA A 68 0.52 -8.67 6.95
N PHE A 69 -0.72 -9.03 7.30
CA PHE A 69 -1.46 -10.10 6.63
C PHE A 69 -1.64 -9.84 5.13
N LEU A 70 -2.09 -8.63 4.76
CA LEU A 70 -2.25 -8.25 3.34
C LEU A 70 -0.91 -8.28 2.59
N PHE A 71 0.17 -7.82 3.23
CA PHE A 71 1.52 -7.89 2.67
C PHE A 71 1.93 -9.34 2.39
N GLY A 72 1.69 -10.25 3.34
CA GLY A 72 1.95 -11.68 3.19
C GLY A 72 1.17 -12.28 2.02
N VAL A 73 -0.11 -11.94 1.87
CA VAL A 73 -0.96 -12.37 0.74
C VAL A 73 -0.38 -11.90 -0.59
N TYR A 74 0.05 -10.65 -0.71
CA TYR A 74 0.64 -10.11 -1.94
C TYR A 74 1.96 -10.80 -2.32
N HIS A 75 2.81 -11.04 -1.33
CA HIS A 75 4.16 -11.61 -1.53
C HIS A 75 4.18 -13.14 -1.54
N GLN A 76 3.02 -13.82 -1.52
CA GLN A 76 2.98 -15.27 -1.65
C GLN A 76 3.68 -15.73 -2.94
N GLY A 77 4.77 -16.48 -2.78
CA GLY A 77 5.58 -17.01 -3.89
C GLY A 77 6.43 -15.98 -4.62
N ARG A 78 6.54 -14.74 -4.11
CA ARG A 78 7.40 -13.69 -4.69
C ARG A 78 8.77 -13.68 -4.00
N SER A 79 9.83 -13.52 -4.80
CA SER A 79 11.22 -13.41 -4.33
C SER A 79 11.72 -11.96 -4.22
N VAL A 80 10.99 -11.00 -4.80
CA VAL A 80 11.36 -9.58 -4.80
C VAL A 80 10.35 -8.80 -3.96
N PRO A 81 10.82 -8.01 -2.97
CA PRO A 81 9.94 -7.15 -2.19
C PRO A 81 9.36 -6.03 -3.04
N SER A 82 8.11 -5.66 -2.78
CA SER A 82 7.48 -4.49 -3.35
C SER A 82 6.98 -3.57 -2.25
N TYR A 83 7.51 -2.34 -2.20
CA TYR A 83 7.04 -1.27 -1.32
C TYR A 83 5.64 -0.77 -1.70
N GLY A 84 5.27 -0.94 -2.97
CA GLY A 84 4.01 -0.42 -3.52
C GLY A 84 4.06 1.07 -3.81
N THR A 85 3.04 1.56 -4.50
CA THR A 85 2.94 2.97 -4.90
C THR A 85 1.49 3.45 -4.94
N GLY A 86 1.30 4.70 -4.52
CA GLY A 86 -0.01 5.36 -4.48
C GLY A 86 -0.95 4.80 -3.41
N SER A 87 -2.14 5.41 -3.34
CA SER A 87 -3.23 4.93 -2.49
C SER A 87 -3.80 3.61 -3.00
N LEU A 88 -4.72 3.01 -2.22
CA LEU A 88 -5.47 1.84 -2.70
C LEU A 88 -6.31 2.17 -3.94
N GLY A 89 -6.86 3.38 -4.04
CA GLY A 89 -7.60 3.84 -5.23
C GLY A 89 -6.73 3.84 -6.48
N ALA A 90 -5.56 4.48 -6.39
CA ALA A 90 -4.57 4.52 -7.47
C ALA A 90 -4.07 3.11 -7.85
N ALA A 91 -3.91 2.21 -6.86
CA ALA A 91 -3.56 0.83 -7.12
C ALA A 91 -4.69 0.07 -7.82
N ALA A 92 -5.93 0.20 -7.32
CA ALA A 92 -7.11 -0.47 -7.87
C ALA A 92 -7.37 -0.07 -9.33
N ARG A 93 -6.99 1.14 -9.74
CA ARG A 93 -7.04 1.58 -11.14
C ARG A 93 -6.22 0.68 -12.09
N ARG A 94 -5.16 0.04 -11.59
CA ARG A 94 -4.33 -0.88 -12.38
C ARG A 94 -4.99 -2.25 -12.57
N ILE A 95 -6.03 -2.58 -11.80
CA ILE A 95 -6.75 -3.85 -11.91
C ILE A 95 -7.52 -3.88 -13.22
N GLY A 96 -7.37 -4.96 -13.96
CA GLY A 96 -8.16 -5.24 -15.15
C GLY A 96 -7.55 -6.37 -15.96
N ASP A 97 -8.02 -6.49 -17.19
CA ASP A 97 -7.63 -7.51 -18.16
C ASP A 97 -7.42 -6.85 -19.54
N GLY A 98 -7.28 -7.66 -20.60
CA GLY A 98 -7.07 -7.16 -21.95
C GLY A 98 -8.21 -6.30 -22.51
N THR A 99 -9.38 -6.27 -21.86
CA THR A 99 -10.55 -5.50 -22.32
C THR A 99 -10.69 -4.13 -21.67
N GLY A 100 -9.98 -3.87 -20.57
CA GLY A 100 -10.03 -2.61 -19.84
C GLY A 100 -9.46 -2.70 -18.44
N ARG A 101 -9.13 -1.54 -17.84
CA ARG A 101 -8.57 -1.44 -16.48
C ARG A 101 -9.23 -0.32 -15.69
N GLY A 102 -9.20 -0.44 -14.37
CA GLY A 102 -9.65 0.60 -13.45
C GLY A 102 -11.10 1.01 -13.72
N PRO A 103 -11.39 2.30 -13.92
CA PRO A 103 -12.73 2.78 -14.25
C PRO A 103 -13.36 2.11 -15.47
N ASP A 104 -12.57 1.64 -16.43
CA ASP A 104 -13.09 0.99 -17.64
C ASP A 104 -13.38 -0.51 -17.42
N ASN A 105 -13.01 -1.07 -16.26
CA ASN A 105 -13.25 -2.47 -15.91
C ASN A 105 -14.40 -2.58 -14.87
N PRO A 106 -15.56 -3.16 -15.21
CA PRO A 106 -16.69 -3.28 -14.28
C PRO A 106 -16.37 -4.06 -13.00
N GLY A 107 -15.43 -5.02 -13.07
CA GLY A 107 -14.97 -5.76 -11.91
C GLY A 107 -14.18 -4.89 -10.93
N ALA A 108 -13.28 -4.05 -11.44
CA ALA A 108 -12.52 -3.10 -10.64
C ALA A 108 -13.43 -2.02 -10.04
N GLN A 109 -14.39 -1.50 -10.81
CA GLN A 109 -15.39 -0.55 -10.29
C GLN A 109 -16.21 -1.15 -9.13
N ARG A 110 -16.77 -2.35 -9.28
CA ARG A 110 -17.55 -3.01 -8.23
C ARG A 110 -16.72 -3.28 -6.97
N LEU A 111 -15.45 -3.65 -7.15
CA LEU A 111 -14.54 -3.86 -6.03
C LEU A 111 -14.30 -2.56 -5.26
N LEU A 112 -13.98 -1.47 -5.96
CA LEU A 112 -13.79 -0.17 -5.30
C LEU A 112 -15.06 0.31 -4.62
N ALA A 113 -16.22 0.22 -5.28
CA ALA A 113 -17.49 0.63 -4.71
C ALA A 113 -17.77 -0.03 -3.35
N ARG A 114 -17.44 -1.33 -3.21
CA ARG A 114 -17.57 -2.07 -1.94
C ARG A 114 -16.56 -1.64 -0.88
N LEU A 115 -15.36 -1.23 -1.27
CA LEU A 115 -14.35 -0.70 -0.36
C LEU A 115 -14.81 0.65 0.22
N VAL A 116 -15.23 1.58 -0.65
CA VAL A 116 -15.49 2.97 -0.25
C VAL A 116 -16.85 3.18 0.40
N ALA A 117 -17.82 2.28 0.16
CA ALA A 117 -19.14 2.35 0.80
C ALA A 117 -19.14 1.91 2.28
N SER A 118 -18.05 1.31 2.77
CA SER A 118 -18.03 0.70 4.11
C SER A 118 -17.71 1.69 5.22
N ARG A 119 -18.54 1.72 6.28
CA ARG A 119 -18.27 2.52 7.50
C ARG A 119 -17.18 1.93 8.40
N ARG A 120 -17.02 0.61 8.37
CA ARG A 120 -15.93 -0.13 9.04
C ARG A 120 -14.83 -0.44 8.05
N ILE A 121 -13.62 -0.73 8.52
CA ILE A 121 -12.55 -1.15 7.62
C ILE A 121 -12.97 -2.43 6.87
N PRO A 122 -13.04 -2.41 5.53
CA PRO A 122 -13.58 -3.51 4.74
C PRO A 122 -12.54 -4.60 4.47
N TRP A 123 -12.05 -5.27 5.54
CA TRP A 123 -10.93 -6.22 5.48
C TRP A 123 -11.03 -7.28 4.37
N ARG A 124 -12.19 -7.91 4.20
CA ARG A 124 -12.41 -8.91 3.15
C ARG A 124 -12.22 -8.33 1.74
N HIS A 125 -12.68 -7.11 1.51
CA HIS A 125 -12.55 -6.45 0.21
C HIS A 125 -11.12 -5.95 -0.01
N LEU A 126 -10.42 -5.52 1.04
CA LEU A 126 -8.99 -5.18 0.97
C LEU A 126 -8.16 -6.40 0.55
N GLN A 127 -8.38 -7.54 1.19
CA GLN A 127 -7.74 -8.79 0.80
C GLN A 127 -8.05 -9.16 -0.65
N HIS A 128 -9.30 -9.01 -1.08
CA HIS A 128 -9.67 -9.28 -2.47
C HIS A 128 -8.95 -8.34 -3.45
N ALA A 129 -8.84 -7.05 -3.14
CA ALA A 129 -8.13 -6.08 -3.96
C ALA A 129 -6.64 -6.41 -4.09
N VAL A 130 -5.98 -6.71 -2.96
CA VAL A 130 -4.56 -7.11 -2.96
C VAL A 130 -4.34 -8.42 -3.73
N THR A 131 -5.25 -9.39 -3.59
CA THR A 131 -5.20 -10.65 -4.35
C THR A 131 -5.37 -10.41 -5.85
N ARG A 132 -6.28 -9.51 -6.25
CA ARG A 132 -6.48 -9.12 -7.66
C ARG A 132 -5.26 -8.41 -8.22
N LEU A 133 -4.68 -7.46 -7.50
CA LEU A 133 -3.44 -6.78 -7.91
C LEU A 133 -2.32 -7.79 -8.14
N ARG A 134 -2.12 -8.72 -7.21
CA ARG A 134 -1.15 -9.80 -7.35
C ARG A 134 -1.41 -10.65 -8.61
N SER A 135 -2.66 -11.03 -8.84
CA SER A 135 -3.07 -11.90 -9.96
C SER A 135 -2.93 -11.22 -11.33
N CYS A 136 -3.13 -9.90 -11.38
CA CYS A 136 -2.91 -9.07 -12.58
C CYS A 136 -1.44 -8.62 -12.72
N GLU A 137 -0.55 -9.14 -11.88
CA GLU A 137 0.87 -8.76 -11.80
C GLU A 137 1.11 -7.25 -11.62
N GLN A 138 0.17 -6.56 -10.98
CA GLN A 138 0.25 -5.13 -10.74
C GLN A 138 0.88 -4.81 -9.38
N PRO A 139 1.65 -3.72 -9.27
CA PRO A 139 2.20 -3.27 -8.00
C PRO A 139 1.09 -3.02 -6.95
N PRO A 140 1.34 -3.35 -5.66
CA PRO A 140 0.39 -3.10 -4.58
C PRO A 140 0.27 -1.58 -4.31
N PRO A 141 -0.71 -1.14 -3.50
CA PRO A 141 -0.65 0.20 -2.92
C PRO A 141 0.60 0.37 -2.06
N SER A 142 1.00 1.62 -1.80
CA SER A 142 2.02 1.89 -0.79
C SER A 142 1.57 1.32 0.55
N TRP A 143 2.39 0.42 1.14
CA TRP A 143 2.05 -0.21 2.42
C TRP A 143 2.06 0.79 3.58
N VAL A 144 2.95 1.78 3.52
CA VAL A 144 3.01 2.89 4.48
C VAL A 144 1.70 3.68 4.43
N LEU A 145 1.33 4.17 3.23
CA LEU A 145 0.12 4.97 3.04
C LEU A 145 -1.15 4.18 3.37
N LEU A 146 -1.20 2.89 2.99
CA LEU A 146 -2.32 2.03 3.35
C LEU A 146 -2.47 1.90 4.87
N THR A 147 -1.36 1.80 5.61
CA THR A 147 -1.41 1.74 7.08
C THR A 147 -1.97 3.04 7.64
N GLU A 148 -1.48 4.19 7.17
CA GLU A 148 -1.95 5.52 7.59
C GLU A 148 -3.41 5.82 7.22
N ASP A 149 -3.85 5.35 6.07
CA ASP A 149 -5.23 5.46 5.60
C ASP A 149 -6.16 4.66 6.52
N LEU A 150 -5.73 3.45 6.91
CA LEU A 150 -6.53 2.57 7.76
C LEU A 150 -6.57 3.02 9.22
N THR A 151 -5.47 3.56 9.77
CA THR A 151 -5.47 4.14 11.13
C THR A 151 -6.39 5.35 11.24
N ARG A 152 -6.59 6.09 10.14
CA ARG A 152 -7.50 7.24 10.04
C ARG A 152 -8.84 6.92 9.40
N TRP A 153 -9.17 5.63 9.19
CA TRP A 153 -10.40 5.24 8.48
C TRP A 153 -11.69 5.82 9.09
N HIS A 154 -11.72 5.91 10.42
CA HIS A 154 -12.86 6.44 11.17
C HIS A 154 -12.83 7.96 11.35
N ASP A 155 -11.73 8.63 10.98
CA ASP A 155 -11.66 10.08 10.95
C ASP A 155 -12.37 10.62 9.70
N ARG A 156 -13.55 11.22 9.92
CA ARG A 156 -14.34 11.80 8.84
C ARG A 156 -13.62 12.95 8.12
N ARG A 157 -12.70 13.65 8.79
CA ARG A 157 -11.92 14.75 8.20
C ARG A 157 -10.87 14.23 7.23
N ALA A 158 -10.32 13.04 7.48
CA ALA A 158 -9.34 12.40 6.61
C ALA A 158 -9.95 11.98 5.25
N ARG A 159 -11.28 11.76 5.18
CA ARG A 159 -12.02 11.49 3.92
C ARG A 159 -11.39 10.37 3.07
N ILE A 160 -10.80 9.35 3.69
CA ILE A 160 -10.02 8.30 3.02
C ILE A 160 -10.78 7.62 1.87
N ALA A 161 -12.03 7.18 2.11
CA ALA A 161 -12.85 6.54 1.09
C ALA A 161 -13.12 7.46 -0.12
N TYR A 162 -13.26 8.76 0.11
CA TYR A 162 -13.39 9.74 -0.97
C TYR A 162 -12.07 9.92 -1.71
N GLY A 163 -10.94 10.03 -1.01
CA GLY A 163 -9.60 10.10 -1.61
C GLY A 163 -9.32 8.90 -2.53
N TRP A 164 -9.59 7.68 -2.05
CA TRP A 164 -9.47 6.47 -2.89
C TRP A 164 -10.40 6.49 -4.11
N SER A 165 -11.60 7.07 -3.98
CA SER A 165 -12.52 7.21 -5.10
C SER A 165 -11.98 8.19 -6.15
N VAL A 166 -11.41 9.31 -5.72
CA VAL A 166 -10.79 10.31 -6.60
C VAL A 166 -9.60 9.70 -7.34
N ASP A 167 -8.66 9.08 -6.62
CA ASP A 167 -7.45 8.50 -7.21
C ASP A 167 -7.75 7.39 -8.22
N PHE A 168 -8.83 6.64 -8.01
CA PHE A 168 -9.27 5.62 -8.97
C PHE A 168 -9.80 6.22 -10.27
N HIS A 169 -10.53 7.33 -10.19
CA HIS A 169 -11.13 8.01 -11.34
C HIS A 169 -10.26 9.12 -11.94
N GLU A 170 -9.09 9.39 -11.37
CA GLU A 170 -8.18 10.40 -11.88
C GLU A 170 -7.93 10.18 -13.38
N PRO A 171 -8.01 11.19 -14.26
CA PRO A 171 -7.74 11.00 -15.68
C PRO A 171 -6.29 10.54 -15.92
N HIS A 172 -6.03 9.76 -16.98
CA HIS A 172 -4.64 9.50 -17.38
C HIS A 172 -4.07 10.80 -17.91
N VAL A 173 -3.34 11.56 -17.09
CA VAL A 173 -2.53 12.65 -17.62
C VAL A 173 -1.48 11.98 -18.49
N ARG A 174 -1.70 12.02 -19.82
CA ARG A 174 -0.69 11.61 -20.80
C ARG A 174 0.53 12.45 -20.47
N SER A 175 1.56 11.82 -19.90
CA SER A 175 2.90 12.39 -19.88
C SER A 175 3.19 12.80 -21.32
N ARG A 176 3.19 14.12 -21.55
CA ARG A 176 3.46 14.71 -22.85
C ARG A 176 4.79 14.14 -23.32
N ASN A 177 4.79 13.64 -24.56
CA ASN A 177 5.96 13.47 -25.39
C ASN A 177 7.04 14.47 -24.97
N ARG A 178 8.09 13.99 -24.32
CA ARG A 178 9.36 14.72 -24.33
C ARG A 178 9.82 14.59 -25.78
N PRO A 179 9.83 15.66 -26.61
CA PRO A 179 10.36 15.54 -27.95
C PRO A 179 11.79 15.06 -27.81
N SER A 180 12.09 13.93 -28.44
CA SER A 180 13.45 13.45 -28.63
C SER A 180 14.23 14.60 -29.23
N ARG A 181 15.19 15.14 -28.48
CA ARG A 181 16.17 16.09 -28.99
C ARG A 181 16.75 15.46 -30.26
N PRO A 182 16.69 16.12 -31.44
CA PRO A 182 17.31 15.58 -32.64
C PRO A 182 18.78 15.35 -32.32
N GLN A 183 19.23 14.09 -32.38
CA GLN A 183 20.65 13.80 -32.52
C GLN A 183 21.05 14.38 -33.87
N THR A 184 21.78 15.49 -33.84
CA THR A 184 22.52 15.99 -34.99
C THR A 184 23.41 14.85 -35.45
N ARG A 185 23.07 14.25 -36.60
CA ARG A 185 23.97 13.36 -37.35
C ARG A 185 25.25 14.15 -37.60
N LYS A 186 26.31 13.79 -36.89
CA LYS A 186 27.67 14.00 -37.34
C LYS A 186 27.97 12.80 -38.25
N ASP A 187 28.36 13.10 -39.48
CA ASP A 187 28.98 12.25 -40.53
C ASP A 187 28.44 12.76 -41.88
N MET A 188 29.20 13.04 -42.95
CA MET A 188 30.62 12.98 -43.27
C MET A 188 30.75 13.51 -44.73
N SER A 189 31.98 13.82 -45.18
CA SER A 189 32.44 14.06 -46.58
C SER A 189 32.54 15.55 -46.97
N THR A 190 33.63 16.08 -47.55
CA THR A 190 34.86 15.52 -48.15
C THR A 190 36.00 16.51 -47.93
#